data_AF-A0A8S4PGC3-F1
#
_entry.id   AF-A0A8S4PGC3-F1
#
_cell.length_a   1.000
_cell.length_b   1.000
_cell.length_c   1.000
_cell.angle_alpha   90.00
_cell.angle_beta   90.00
_cell.angle_gamma   90.00
#
_symmetry.space_group_name_H-M   'P 1'
#
loop_
_entity.id
_entity.type
_entity.pdbx_description
1 polymer ?
#
loop_
_entity_poly.entity_id
_entity_poly.type
_entity_poly.pdbx_seq_one_letter_code
_entity_poly.pdbx_strand_id
1 'polypeptide(L)'
;MAYATSQFKYNLQILKENSITRNIPDIWLRKIATMTLAWDVDNDGILSKEDVLMVGNRIIKSACVVGIASDALINAFRDIAIAYEAEQQDILEQTWDQQVLDMWSNAAKCPAVIEANKTFYSKLFRALDLNSDGFISFSEYIHFWTALDLDPSLARMQFDYMDADHDGKISEKEFVDAAIDYEHNHTDADTKNRFYGPLVDIND
;
A
#
# COMPACT_ATOMS: atom_id res chain seq x y z
N MET A 1 11.52 -9.24 4.42
CA MET A 1 11.72 -8.57 3.12
C MET A 1 12.82 -9.28 2.38
N ALA A 2 12.48 -9.88 1.23
CA ALA A 2 13.48 -10.45 0.33
C ALA A 2 14.48 -9.37 -0.10
N TYR A 3 15.72 -9.77 -0.32
CA TYR A 3 16.85 -8.86 -0.59
C TYR A 3 16.50 -7.83 -1.67
N ALA A 4 16.49 -6.57 -1.24
CA ALA A 4 16.62 -5.38 -2.07
C ALA A 4 17.51 -5.64 -3.30
N THR A 5 16.93 -5.60 -4.50
CA THR A 5 17.70 -5.74 -5.75
C THR A 5 18.73 -4.61 -5.87
N SER A 6 19.79 -4.80 -6.66
CA SER A 6 20.77 -3.74 -6.90
C SER A 6 20.14 -2.46 -7.48
N GLN A 7 19.09 -2.62 -8.30
CA GLN A 7 18.31 -1.51 -8.85
C GLN A 7 17.55 -0.76 -7.76
N PHE A 8 16.96 -1.49 -6.81
CA PHE A 8 16.24 -0.87 -5.71
C PHE A 8 17.15 -0.06 -4.78
N LYS A 9 18.33 -0.57 -4.42
CA LYS A 9 19.31 0.21 -3.64
C LYS A 9 19.74 1.50 -4.34
N TYR A 10 19.93 1.43 -5.66
CA TYR A 10 20.23 2.59 -6.48
C TYR A 10 19.08 3.61 -6.46
N ASN A 11 17.83 3.15 -6.57
CA ASN A 11 16.65 4.01 -6.48
C ASN A 11 16.53 4.69 -5.10
N LEU A 12 16.82 3.98 -4.00
CA LEU A 12 16.85 4.57 -2.65
C LEU A 12 17.90 5.69 -2.52
N GLN A 13 19.08 5.49 -3.11
CA GLN A 13 20.12 6.51 -3.09
C GLN A 13 19.68 7.78 -3.84
N ILE A 14 19.13 7.63 -5.05
CA ILE A 14 18.61 8.75 -5.83
C ILE A 14 17.48 9.47 -5.09
N LEU A 15 16.53 8.70 -4.53
CA LEU A 15 15.41 9.22 -3.77
C LEU A 15 15.92 10.10 -2.61
N LYS A 16 16.92 9.63 -1.87
CA LYS A 16 17.51 10.38 -0.76
C LYS A 16 18.15 11.68 -1.24
N GLU A 17 18.98 11.64 -2.28
CA GLU A 17 19.62 12.83 -2.85
C GLU A 17 18.60 13.88 -3.28
N ASN A 18 17.55 13.45 -3.99
CA ASN A 18 16.47 14.33 -4.44
C ASN A 18 15.62 14.87 -3.28
N SER A 19 15.40 14.07 -2.23
CA SER A 19 14.58 14.44 -1.08
C SER A 19 15.17 15.58 -0.23
N ILE A 20 16.51 15.65 -0.13
CA ILE A 20 17.22 16.71 0.61
C ILE A 20 16.87 18.08 0.04
N THR A 21 16.83 18.18 -1.30
CA THR A 21 16.52 19.45 -1.98
C THR A 21 15.07 19.90 -1.78
N ARG A 22 14.16 18.96 -1.45
CA ARG A 22 12.72 19.21 -1.22
C ARG A 22 12.33 19.28 0.27
N ASN A 23 13.29 19.14 1.19
CA ASN A 23 13.09 19.14 2.64
C ASN A 23 12.01 18.14 3.12
N ILE A 24 12.04 16.92 2.57
CA ILE A 24 11.10 15.84 2.92
C ILE A 24 11.58 15.16 4.21
N PRO A 25 10.69 14.90 5.21
CA PRO A 25 11.07 14.17 6.42
C PRO A 25 11.52 12.72 6.13
N ASP A 26 12.62 12.30 6.75
CA ASP A 26 13.19 10.94 6.61
C ASP A 26 12.16 9.83 6.90
N ILE A 27 11.40 9.99 7.99
CA ILE A 27 10.34 9.05 8.37
C ILE A 27 9.26 8.90 7.28
N TRP A 28 8.91 9.99 6.60
CA TRP A 28 7.94 9.94 5.52
C TRP A 28 8.50 9.21 4.29
N LEU A 29 9.76 9.49 3.92
CA LEU A 29 10.43 8.81 2.82
C LEU A 29 10.46 7.30 3.04
N ARG A 30 10.84 6.87 4.26
CA ARG A 30 10.89 5.45 4.62
C ARG A 30 9.51 4.79 4.55
N LYS A 31 8.45 5.48 4.95
CA LYS A 31 7.06 5.00 4.84
C LYS A 31 6.63 4.79 3.41
N ILE A 32 6.77 5.80 2.57
CA ILE A 32 6.34 5.72 1.18
C ILE A 32 7.21 4.76 0.39
N ALA A 33 8.53 4.73 0.63
CA ALA A 33 9.39 3.70 0.05
C ALA A 33 8.91 2.28 0.43
N THR A 34 8.61 2.03 1.70
CA THR A 34 8.09 0.71 2.15
C THR A 34 6.75 0.37 1.49
N MET A 35 5.82 1.33 1.40
CA MET A 35 4.53 1.12 0.74
C MET A 35 4.70 0.82 -0.75
N THR A 36 5.45 1.65 -1.47
CA THR A 36 5.64 1.48 -2.91
C THR A 36 6.31 0.14 -3.24
N LEU A 37 7.20 -0.36 -2.39
CA LEU A 37 7.79 -1.68 -2.57
C LEU A 37 6.82 -2.82 -2.32
N ALA A 38 5.92 -2.66 -1.35
CA ALA A 38 4.91 -3.67 -1.08
C ALA A 38 3.94 -3.80 -2.28
N TRP A 39 3.68 -2.67 -2.96
CA TRP A 39 2.76 -2.61 -4.10
C TRP A 39 3.42 -2.88 -5.45
N ASP A 40 4.72 -2.64 -5.65
CA ASP A 40 5.50 -3.04 -6.83
C ASP A 40 5.74 -4.56 -6.80
N VAL A 41 4.71 -5.30 -7.17
CA VAL A 41 4.63 -6.75 -6.93
C VAL A 41 5.36 -7.56 -7.99
N ASP A 42 5.54 -7.01 -9.19
CA ASP A 42 6.37 -7.62 -10.23
C ASP A 42 7.84 -7.18 -10.18
N ASN A 43 8.17 -6.19 -9.34
CA ASN A 43 9.51 -5.65 -9.12
C ASN A 43 10.13 -5.02 -10.37
N ASP A 44 9.30 -4.43 -11.24
CA ASP A 44 9.78 -3.72 -12.41
C ASP A 44 10.25 -2.29 -12.10
N GLY A 45 10.00 -1.81 -10.87
CA GLY A 45 10.39 -0.50 -10.39
C GLY A 45 9.40 0.61 -10.74
N ILE A 46 8.17 0.30 -11.12
CA ILE A 46 7.10 1.25 -11.45
C ILE A 46 5.83 0.82 -10.73
N LEU A 47 5.12 1.76 -10.08
CA LEU A 47 3.78 1.46 -9.57
C LEU A 47 2.73 1.66 -10.65
N SER A 48 2.25 0.55 -11.19
CA SER A 48 1.35 0.52 -12.34
C SER A 48 -0.02 -0.07 -12.00
N LYS A 49 -0.92 -0.06 -12.98
CA LYS A 49 -2.19 -0.78 -12.86
C LYS A 49 -1.98 -2.30 -12.88
N GLU A 50 -0.92 -2.78 -13.55
CA GLU A 50 -0.57 -4.18 -13.63
C GLU A 50 -0.28 -4.75 -12.23
N ASP A 51 0.39 -3.97 -11.37
CA ASP A 51 0.61 -4.31 -9.97
C ASP A 51 -0.68 -4.55 -9.19
N VAL A 52 -1.61 -3.59 -9.28
CA VAL A 52 -2.92 -3.67 -8.61
C VAL A 52 -3.68 -4.92 -9.08
N LEU A 53 -3.65 -5.22 -10.38
CA LEU A 53 -4.27 -6.43 -10.93
C LEU A 53 -3.58 -7.71 -10.44
N MET A 54 -2.26 -7.70 -10.30
CA MET A 54 -1.49 -8.82 -9.78
C MET A 54 -1.82 -9.10 -8.31
N VAL A 55 -2.00 -8.08 -7.48
CA VAL A 55 -2.47 -8.24 -6.09
C VAL A 55 -3.81 -8.97 -6.05
N GLY A 56 -4.79 -8.53 -6.85
CA GLY A 56 -6.09 -9.20 -6.94
C GLY A 56 -5.99 -10.67 -7.34
N ASN A 57 -5.17 -10.98 -8.36
CA ASN A 57 -4.93 -12.36 -8.79
C ASN A 57 -4.25 -13.21 -7.71
N ARG A 58 -3.31 -12.64 -6.95
CA ARG A 58 -2.63 -13.32 -5.83
C ARG A 58 -3.61 -13.61 -4.69
N ILE A 59 -4.54 -12.70 -4.39
CA ILE A 59 -5.59 -12.92 -3.39
C ILE A 59 -6.50 -14.06 -3.84
N ILE A 60 -7.04 -14.03 -5.06
CA ILE A 60 -7.89 -15.11 -5.61
C ILE A 60 -7.21 -16.47 -5.46
N LYS A 61 -5.93 -16.55 -5.83
CA LYS A 61 -5.14 -17.76 -5.73
C LYS A 61 -4.93 -18.22 -4.29
N SER A 62 -4.58 -17.31 -3.38
CA SER A 62 -4.28 -17.67 -1.99
C SER A 62 -5.52 -17.99 -1.16
N ALA A 63 -6.63 -17.30 -1.41
CA ALA A 63 -7.93 -17.50 -0.77
C ALA A 63 -8.78 -18.59 -1.45
N CYS A 64 -8.28 -19.20 -2.52
CA CYS A 64 -8.99 -20.21 -3.31
C CYS A 64 -10.39 -19.75 -3.75
N VAL A 65 -10.53 -18.48 -4.14
CA VAL A 65 -11.79 -17.91 -4.60
C VAL A 65 -12.10 -18.46 -6.00
N VAL A 66 -13.33 -18.92 -6.23
CA VAL A 66 -13.73 -19.59 -7.47
C VAL A 66 -15.07 -19.07 -8.01
N GLY A 67 -15.32 -19.27 -9.30
CA GLY A 67 -16.58 -18.93 -9.95
C GLY A 67 -16.90 -17.43 -9.91
N ILE A 68 -18.19 -17.10 -9.73
CA ILE A 68 -18.69 -15.72 -9.76
C ILE A 68 -17.99 -14.80 -8.75
N ALA A 69 -17.60 -15.34 -7.58
CA ALA A 69 -16.87 -14.56 -6.58
C ALA A 69 -15.47 -14.15 -7.08
N SER A 70 -14.80 -15.01 -7.85
CA SER A 70 -13.52 -14.69 -8.48
C SER A 70 -13.69 -13.61 -9.54
N ASP A 71 -14.74 -13.70 -10.37
CA ASP A 71 -15.02 -12.69 -11.40
C ASP A 71 -15.32 -11.33 -10.78
N ALA A 72 -16.10 -11.30 -9.69
CA ALA A 72 -16.39 -10.09 -8.94
C ALA A 72 -15.12 -9.45 -8.36
N LEU A 73 -14.22 -10.27 -7.78
CA LEU A 73 -12.97 -9.78 -7.21
C LEU A 73 -12.02 -9.23 -8.29
N ILE A 74 -11.90 -9.90 -9.44
CA ILE A 74 -11.13 -9.38 -10.58
C ILE A 74 -11.68 -8.02 -11.03
N ASN A 75 -13.00 -7.89 -11.14
CA ASN A 75 -13.60 -6.63 -11.56
C ASN A 75 -13.40 -5.52 -10.53
N ALA A 76 -13.47 -5.83 -9.22
CA ALA A 76 -13.16 -4.88 -8.17
C ALA A 76 -11.72 -4.34 -8.29
N PHE A 77 -10.73 -5.22 -8.48
CA PHE A 77 -9.34 -4.81 -8.69
C PHE A 77 -9.12 -4.05 -10.00
N ARG A 78 -9.84 -4.40 -11.09
CA ARG A 78 -9.83 -3.59 -12.32
C ARG A 78 -10.36 -2.19 -12.10
N ASP A 79 -11.46 -2.04 -11.36
CA ASP A 79 -12.04 -0.73 -11.08
C ASP A 79 -11.11 0.14 -10.20
N ILE A 80 -10.37 -0.49 -9.28
CA ILE A 80 -9.32 0.19 -8.51
C ILE A 80 -8.18 0.61 -9.44
N ALA A 81 -7.70 -0.30 -10.28
CA ALA A 81 -6.56 -0.06 -11.17
C ALA A 81 -6.85 1.04 -12.22
N ILE A 82 -8.07 1.07 -12.77
CA ILE A 82 -8.52 2.12 -13.69
C ILE A 82 -8.63 3.47 -12.97
N ALA A 83 -9.16 3.50 -11.75
CA ALA A 83 -9.25 4.73 -10.97
C ALA A 83 -7.86 5.30 -10.66
N TYR A 84 -6.92 4.44 -10.27
CA TYR A 84 -5.52 4.81 -10.06
C TYR A 84 -4.88 5.37 -11.34
N GLU A 85 -5.01 4.68 -12.48
CA GLU A 85 -4.45 5.14 -13.76
C GLU A 85 -5.05 6.47 -14.24
N ALA A 86 -6.35 6.69 -14.04
CA ALA A 86 -7.02 7.93 -14.43
C ALA A 86 -6.49 9.15 -13.65
N GLU A 87 -6.07 8.95 -12.41
CA GLU A 87 -5.42 9.99 -11.59
C GLU A 87 -3.96 10.23 -11.98
N GLN A 88 -3.33 9.27 -12.67
CA GLN A 88 -1.90 9.25 -13.02
C GLN A 88 -1.63 9.56 -14.51
N GLN A 89 -2.61 10.11 -15.25
CA GLN A 89 -2.60 10.25 -16.73
C GLN A 89 -1.41 11.00 -17.36
N ASP A 90 -0.52 11.63 -16.59
CA ASP A 90 0.66 12.37 -17.08
C ASP A 90 2.01 11.69 -16.70
N ILE A 91 1.99 10.43 -16.19
CA ILE A 91 3.08 9.83 -15.39
C ILE A 91 3.76 8.60 -16.05
N LEU A 92 3.36 8.23 -17.27
CA LEU A 92 3.82 7.00 -17.97
C LEU A 92 5.33 6.95 -18.32
N GLU A 93 6.14 7.95 -17.96
CA GLU A 93 7.59 7.99 -18.18
C GLU A 93 8.40 8.24 -16.89
N GLN A 94 7.76 8.21 -15.71
CA GLN A 94 8.44 8.52 -14.45
C GLN A 94 9.22 7.34 -13.89
N THR A 95 10.44 7.61 -13.40
CA THR A 95 11.19 6.67 -12.57
C THR A 95 10.53 6.50 -11.19
N TRP A 96 10.83 5.40 -10.50
CA TRP A 96 10.30 5.15 -9.15
C TRP A 96 10.49 6.33 -8.18
N ASP A 97 11.69 6.94 -8.16
CA ASP A 97 11.97 8.06 -7.27
C ASP A 97 11.11 9.28 -7.61
N GLN A 98 10.80 9.52 -8.89
CA GLN A 98 9.92 10.60 -9.30
C GLN A 98 8.48 10.35 -8.81
N GLN A 99 7.99 9.11 -8.93
CA GLN A 99 6.67 8.73 -8.40
C GLN A 99 6.58 8.98 -6.88
N VAL A 100 7.59 8.56 -6.12
CA VAL A 100 7.65 8.80 -4.67
C VAL A 100 7.72 10.30 -4.33
N LEU A 101 8.50 11.08 -5.06
CA LEU A 101 8.65 12.52 -4.81
C LEU A 101 7.40 13.34 -5.21
N ASP A 102 6.65 12.87 -6.18
CA ASP A 102 5.39 13.48 -6.61
C ASP A 102 4.26 13.14 -5.64
N MET A 103 4.24 11.92 -5.07
CA MET A 103 3.38 11.57 -3.94
C MET A 103 3.53 12.56 -2.78
N TRP A 104 4.76 12.97 -2.41
CA TRP A 104 4.99 13.99 -1.38
C TRP A 104 4.38 15.34 -1.77
N SER A 105 4.65 15.76 -3.01
CA SER A 105 4.24 17.07 -3.51
C SER A 105 2.71 17.20 -3.56
N ASN A 106 2.01 16.10 -3.81
CA ASN A 106 0.55 15.99 -3.81
C ASN A 106 -0.01 15.88 -2.39
N ALA A 107 0.53 14.98 -1.55
CA ALA A 107 0.10 14.78 -0.17
C ALA A 107 0.26 16.03 0.71
N ALA A 108 1.30 16.84 0.47
CA ALA A 108 1.58 18.07 1.21
C ALA A 108 0.67 19.26 0.84
N LYS A 109 -0.11 19.19 -0.26
CA LYS A 109 -0.72 20.39 -0.86
C LYS A 109 -2.23 20.40 -1.03
N CYS A 110 -2.98 19.31 -0.84
CA CYS A 110 -4.41 19.36 -1.17
C CYS A 110 -5.29 18.37 -0.38
N PRO A 111 -6.38 18.83 0.27
CA PRO A 111 -7.41 17.96 0.84
C PRO A 111 -8.01 16.97 -0.18
N ALA A 112 -8.02 17.32 -1.48
CA ALA A 112 -8.51 16.42 -2.52
C ALA A 112 -7.68 15.12 -2.64
N VAL A 113 -6.37 15.17 -2.36
CA VAL A 113 -5.50 13.99 -2.38
C VAL A 113 -5.83 13.06 -1.21
N ILE A 114 -6.07 13.62 -0.03
CA ILE A 114 -6.51 12.83 1.13
C ILE A 114 -7.83 12.12 0.82
N GLU A 115 -8.79 12.80 0.18
CA GLU A 115 -10.07 12.19 -0.19
C GLU A 115 -9.95 11.14 -1.30
N ALA A 116 -9.02 11.33 -2.25
CA ALA A 116 -8.68 10.32 -3.25
C ALA A 116 -8.08 9.06 -2.58
N ASN A 117 -7.12 9.24 -1.67
CA ASN A 117 -6.50 8.13 -0.93
C ASN A 117 -7.55 7.38 -0.08
N LYS A 118 -8.44 8.10 0.61
CA LYS A 118 -9.57 7.46 1.32
C LYS A 118 -10.46 6.66 0.39
N THR A 119 -10.73 7.17 -0.81
CA THR A 119 -11.54 6.48 -1.82
C THR A 119 -10.84 5.21 -2.30
N PHE A 120 -9.52 5.26 -2.53
CA PHE A 120 -8.71 4.09 -2.85
C PHE A 120 -8.77 3.04 -1.76
N TYR A 121 -8.47 3.40 -0.50
CA TYR A 121 -8.47 2.45 0.62
C TYR A 121 -9.86 1.90 0.94
N SER A 122 -10.93 2.69 0.74
CA SER A 122 -12.32 2.23 0.84
C SER A 122 -12.67 1.18 -0.22
N LYS A 123 -12.25 1.40 -1.48
CA LYS A 123 -12.43 0.40 -2.56
C LYS A 123 -11.62 -0.87 -2.28
N LEU A 124 -10.37 -0.71 -1.81
CA LEU A 124 -9.52 -1.84 -1.45
C LEU A 124 -10.13 -2.64 -0.30
N PHE A 125 -10.60 -2.00 0.76
CA PHE A 125 -11.29 -2.65 1.88
C PHE A 125 -12.41 -3.56 1.38
N ARG A 126 -13.30 -3.04 0.53
CA ARG A 126 -14.41 -3.81 -0.03
C ARG A 126 -13.98 -4.98 -0.91
N ALA A 127 -12.80 -4.90 -1.52
CA ALA A 127 -12.23 -6.02 -2.27
C ALA A 127 -11.59 -7.08 -1.34
N LEU A 128 -11.14 -6.68 -0.15
CA LEU A 128 -10.54 -7.57 0.85
C LEU A 128 -11.55 -8.23 1.78
N ASP A 129 -12.72 -7.62 1.98
CA ASP A 129 -13.90 -8.20 2.64
C ASP A 129 -14.50 -9.29 1.72
N LEU A 130 -13.93 -10.50 1.76
CA LEU A 130 -14.25 -11.57 0.82
C LEU A 130 -15.64 -12.18 1.06
N ASN A 131 -16.10 -12.12 2.31
CA ASN A 131 -17.41 -12.65 2.70
C ASN A 131 -18.53 -11.59 2.69
N SER A 132 -18.18 -10.30 2.49
CA SER A 132 -19.07 -9.14 2.46
C SER A 132 -19.83 -8.91 3.78
N ASP A 133 -19.21 -9.20 4.92
CA ASP A 133 -19.81 -8.99 6.25
C ASP A 133 -19.59 -7.58 6.82
N GLY A 134 -18.84 -6.74 6.09
CA GLY A 134 -18.50 -5.37 6.47
C GLY A 134 -17.23 -5.26 7.31
N PHE A 135 -16.49 -6.35 7.48
CA PHE A 135 -15.25 -6.41 8.25
C PHE A 135 -14.20 -7.28 7.55
N ILE A 136 -12.92 -6.99 7.80
CA ILE A 136 -11.83 -7.89 7.40
C ILE A 136 -11.47 -8.73 8.62
N SER A 137 -11.73 -10.03 8.53
CA SER A 137 -11.22 -11.01 9.49
C SER A 137 -9.72 -11.25 9.32
N PHE A 138 -9.05 -11.80 10.33
CA PHE A 138 -7.63 -12.16 10.20
C PHE A 138 -7.37 -13.17 9.06
N SER A 139 -8.33 -14.08 8.80
CA SER A 139 -8.28 -15.01 7.68
C SER A 139 -8.35 -14.32 6.32
N GLU A 140 -9.03 -13.20 6.19
CA GLU A 140 -9.05 -12.42 4.95
C GLU A 140 -7.79 -11.55 4.84
N TYR A 141 -7.39 -10.93 5.95
CA TYR A 141 -6.21 -10.08 6.02
C TYR A 141 -4.91 -10.79 5.59
N ILE A 142 -4.73 -12.06 5.98
CA ILE A 142 -3.51 -12.79 5.63
C ILE A 142 -3.36 -13.00 4.13
N HIS A 143 -4.45 -13.05 3.37
CA HIS A 143 -4.41 -13.16 1.91
C HIS A 143 -3.91 -11.87 1.26
N PHE A 144 -4.31 -10.72 1.79
CA PHE A 144 -3.77 -9.42 1.38
C PHE A 144 -2.27 -9.33 1.70
N TRP A 145 -1.89 -9.69 2.94
CA TRP A 145 -0.48 -9.68 3.37
C TRP A 145 0.41 -10.58 2.50
N THR A 146 -0.11 -11.76 2.15
CA THR A 146 0.57 -12.72 1.26
C THR A 146 0.65 -12.20 -0.17
N ALA A 147 -0.39 -11.50 -0.66
CA ALA A 147 -0.41 -10.95 -2.01
C ALA A 147 0.66 -9.88 -2.22
N LEU A 148 0.99 -9.12 -1.17
CA LEU A 148 2.06 -8.12 -1.15
C LEU A 148 3.45 -8.71 -0.81
N ASP A 149 3.58 -10.03 -0.69
CA ASP A 149 4.82 -10.72 -0.29
C ASP A 149 5.43 -10.18 1.04
N LEU A 150 4.58 -9.74 1.95
CA LEU A 150 4.98 -9.26 3.27
C LEU A 150 5.23 -10.41 4.23
N ASP A 151 6.08 -10.18 5.23
CA ASP A 151 6.49 -11.22 6.19
C ASP A 151 5.27 -11.73 6.98
N PRO A 152 4.83 -12.99 6.77
CA PRO A 152 3.62 -13.50 7.40
C PRO A 152 3.73 -13.61 8.92
N SER A 153 4.96 -13.65 9.47
CA SER A 153 5.16 -13.68 10.93
C SER A 153 4.75 -12.36 11.61
N LEU A 154 4.68 -11.27 10.85
CA LEU A 154 4.29 -9.95 11.35
C LEU A 154 2.80 -9.65 11.14
N ALA A 155 2.11 -10.44 10.33
CA ALA A 155 0.71 -10.19 9.95
C ALA A 155 -0.20 -10.06 11.17
N ARG A 156 -0.06 -10.94 12.18
CA ARG A 156 -0.92 -10.88 13.38
C ARG A 156 -0.69 -9.60 14.17
N MET A 157 0.58 -9.24 14.39
CA MET A 157 0.92 -8.02 15.11
C MET A 157 0.35 -6.78 14.40
N GLN A 158 0.41 -6.75 13.07
CA GLN A 158 -0.09 -5.61 12.30
C GLN A 158 -1.63 -5.55 12.25
N PHE A 159 -2.27 -6.71 12.18
CA PHE A 159 -3.72 -6.83 12.31
C PHE A 159 -4.21 -6.29 13.66
N ASP A 160 -3.59 -6.72 14.77
CA ASP A 160 -3.92 -6.28 16.12
C ASP A 160 -3.74 -4.78 16.34
N TYR A 161 -2.78 -4.20 15.62
CA TYR A 161 -2.55 -2.77 15.66
C TYR A 161 -3.65 -1.99 14.92
N MET A 162 -4.21 -2.56 13.85
CA MET A 162 -5.26 -1.93 13.05
C MET A 162 -6.65 -2.08 13.67
N ASP A 163 -6.91 -3.22 14.31
CA ASP A 163 -8.09 -3.51 15.14
C ASP A 163 -8.04 -2.68 16.43
N ALA A 164 -8.50 -1.43 16.35
CA ALA A 164 -8.31 -0.42 17.37
C ALA A 164 -9.31 -0.55 18.53
N ASP A 165 -10.50 -1.09 18.26
CA ASP A 165 -11.48 -1.41 19.29
C ASP A 165 -11.35 -2.83 19.86
N HIS A 166 -10.45 -3.64 19.30
CA HIS A 166 -10.10 -4.99 19.73
C HIS A 166 -11.27 -5.98 19.65
N ASP A 167 -12.15 -5.81 18.66
CA ASP A 167 -13.28 -6.70 18.42
C ASP A 167 -12.90 -7.95 17.59
N GLY A 168 -11.64 -8.05 17.17
CA GLY A 168 -11.05 -9.20 16.48
C GLY A 168 -11.19 -9.16 14.96
N LYS A 169 -11.66 -8.04 14.41
CA LYS A 169 -11.90 -7.80 12.98
C LYS A 169 -11.59 -6.33 12.68
N ILE A 170 -11.39 -6.00 11.41
CA ILE A 170 -11.05 -4.63 11.01
C ILE A 170 -12.25 -4.05 10.28
N SER A 171 -12.78 -2.94 10.76
CA SER A 171 -13.82 -2.17 10.07
C SER A 171 -13.24 -1.33 8.92
N GLU A 172 -14.10 -0.90 7.98
CA GLU A 172 -13.69 0.01 6.89
C GLU A 172 -13.04 1.29 7.44
N LYS A 173 -13.59 1.81 8.55
CA LYS A 173 -13.08 3.01 9.21
C LYS A 173 -11.66 2.79 9.74
N GLU A 174 -11.42 1.69 10.44
CA GLU A 174 -10.10 1.39 10.99
C GLU A 174 -9.05 1.16 9.91
N PHE A 175 -9.42 0.44 8.84
CA PHE A 175 -8.54 0.22 7.70
C PHE A 175 -8.13 1.53 7.02
N VAL A 176 -9.11 2.39 6.70
CA VAL A 176 -8.88 3.68 6.05
C VAL A 176 -8.12 4.64 6.97
N ASP A 177 -8.51 4.76 8.24
CA ASP A 177 -7.84 5.65 9.19
C ASP A 177 -6.38 5.22 9.41
N ALA A 178 -6.10 3.92 9.53
CA ALA A 178 -4.73 3.41 9.68
C ALA A 178 -3.88 3.69 8.44
N ALA A 179 -4.45 3.57 7.23
CA ALA A 179 -3.75 3.85 5.99
C ALA A 179 -3.46 5.35 5.80
N ILE A 180 -4.42 6.22 6.11
CA ILE A 180 -4.25 7.67 6.06
C ILE A 180 -3.27 8.15 7.14
N ASP A 181 -3.34 7.61 8.36
CA ASP A 181 -2.36 7.92 9.40
C ASP A 181 -0.95 7.49 8.99
N TYR A 182 -0.81 6.32 8.36
CA TYR A 182 0.46 5.86 7.82
C TYR A 182 1.07 6.87 6.85
N GLU A 183 0.30 7.41 5.91
CA GLU A 183 0.79 8.34 4.88
C GLU A 183 1.06 9.77 5.39
N HIS A 184 0.35 10.24 6.41
CA HIS A 184 0.36 11.66 6.82
C HIS A 184 0.97 11.93 8.20
N ASN A 185 1.16 10.91 9.04
CA ASN A 185 1.81 11.07 10.34
C ASN A 185 3.33 11.07 10.17
N HIS A 186 4.02 12.13 10.60
CA HIS A 186 5.48 12.27 10.49
C HIS A 186 6.21 12.10 11.83
N THR A 187 5.59 11.44 12.81
CA THR A 187 6.22 11.20 14.12
C THR A 187 6.95 9.86 14.14
N ASP A 188 8.21 9.88 14.60
CA ASP A 188 9.17 8.76 14.46
C ASP A 188 8.92 7.61 15.46
N ALA A 189 8.28 7.92 16.59
CA ALA A 189 8.09 6.97 17.70
C ALA A 189 6.80 6.14 17.62
N ASP A 190 6.05 6.22 16.52
CA ASP A 190 4.70 5.70 16.48
C ASP A 190 4.65 4.28 15.90
N THR A 191 4.02 3.35 16.62
CA THR A 191 3.80 1.97 16.15
C THR A 191 2.95 1.91 14.88
N LYS A 192 2.28 3.02 14.55
CA LYS A 192 1.46 3.25 13.34
C LYS A 192 2.26 3.36 12.06
N ASN A 193 3.58 3.49 12.15
CA ASN A 193 4.48 3.56 11.01
C ASN A 193 4.72 2.19 10.34
N ARG A 194 3.80 1.23 10.52
CA ARG A 194 4.01 -0.18 10.18
C ARG A 194 2.89 -0.83 9.36
N PHE A 195 2.03 -0.04 8.73
CA PHE A 195 0.93 -0.57 7.91
C PHE A 195 1.39 -1.69 6.94
N TYR A 196 2.56 -1.53 6.32
CA TYR A 196 3.19 -2.51 5.42
C TYR A 196 4.36 -3.27 6.06
N GLY A 197 4.45 -3.31 7.39
CA GLY A 197 5.53 -3.93 8.14
C GLY A 197 6.67 -2.96 8.53
N PRO A 198 7.86 -3.49 8.87
CA PRO A 198 9.00 -2.67 9.28
C PRO A 198 9.45 -1.76 8.14
N LEU A 199 9.73 -0.50 8.47
CA LEU A 199 10.18 0.47 7.49
C LEU A 199 11.54 0.10 6.89
N VAL A 200 11.67 0.23 5.57
CA VAL A 200 12.97 0.14 4.90
C VAL A 200 13.96 1.15 5.46
N ASP A 201 15.23 0.76 5.52
CA ASP A 201 16.31 1.71 5.75
C ASP A 201 16.71 2.32 4.40
N ILE A 202 16.71 3.65 4.33
CA ILE A 202 17.13 4.41 3.15
C ILE A 202 18.58 4.89 3.25
N ASN A 203 19.30 4.48 4.30
CA ASN A 203 20.68 4.84 4.57
C ASN A 203 21.69 3.71 4.29
N ASP A 204 21.21 2.50 3.99
CA ASP A 204 22.00 1.26 3.81
C ASP A 204 22.43 0.95 2.37
#